data_AF-A0A7R9DJV3-F1
#
_entry.id   AF-A0A7R9DJV3-F1
#
_cell.length_a   1.000
_cell.length_b   1.000
_cell.length_c   1.000
_cell.angle_alpha   90.00
_cell.angle_beta   90.00
_cell.angle_gamma   90.00
#
_symmetry.space_group_name_H-M   'P 1'
#
loop_
_entity.id
_entity.type
_entity.pdbx_description
1 polymer ?
#
loop_
_entity_poly.entity_id
_entity_poly.type
_entity_poly.pdbx_seq_one_letter_code
_entity_poly.pdbx_strand_id
1 'polypeptide(L)'
;VILGGGRRHWLPKVARDPEQTNEEGRRLDGRNLIDDWLRDKKRRGVKAEYVWNKGQLEHVNTRTVDQLLGLFAYSHMEFEADRNPGPEGDPSLAEMTRTALHVMLKNPRGFFLFIE
;
A
#
# COMPACT_ATOMS: atom_id res chain seq x y z
N VAL A 1 8.13 5.19 1.12
CA VAL A 1 7.34 4.12 0.48
C VAL A 1 7.09 3.06 1.53
N ILE A 2 5.87 2.52 1.62
CA ILE A 2 5.49 1.38 2.46
C ILE A 2 4.66 0.47 1.58
N LEU A 3 5.11 -0.75 1.29
CA LEU A 3 4.45 -1.70 0.39
C LEU A 3 4.43 -3.08 1.05
N GLY A 4 3.29 -3.77 1.04
CA GLY A 4 3.17 -5.12 1.59
C GLY A 4 1.73 -5.51 1.88
N GLY A 5 1.51 -6.46 2.79
CA GLY A 5 0.19 -6.83 3.29
C GLY A 5 -0.23 -6.10 4.58
N GLY A 6 -1.25 -6.63 5.24
CA GLY A 6 -1.59 -6.31 6.62
C GLY A 6 -2.71 -5.29 6.78
N ARG A 7 -3.56 -5.08 5.76
CA ARG A 7 -4.65 -4.10 5.78
C ARG A 7 -5.52 -4.19 7.03
N ARG A 8 -5.77 -5.40 7.55
CA ARG A 8 -6.60 -5.63 8.74
C ARG A 8 -6.16 -4.83 9.97
N HIS A 9 -4.88 -4.51 10.11
CA HIS A 9 -4.34 -3.76 11.25
C HIS A 9 -4.47 -2.23 11.11
N TRP A 10 -4.80 -1.77 9.90
CA TRP A 10 -5.04 -0.37 9.59
C TRP A 10 -6.52 0.01 9.66
N LEU A 11 -7.41 -0.96 9.50
CA LEU A 11 -8.86 -0.77 9.47
C LEU A 11 -9.51 -1.00 10.86
N PRO A 12 -10.54 -0.21 11.23
CA PRO A 12 -11.35 -0.46 12.40
C PRO A 12 -12.25 -1.68 12.22
N LYS A 13 -12.70 -2.28 13.33
CA LYS A 13 -13.57 -3.47 13.33
C LYS A 13 -14.90 -3.31 12.58
N VAL A 14 -15.34 -2.09 12.29
CA VAL A 14 -16.57 -1.83 11.53
C VAL A 14 -16.34 -1.62 10.04
N ALA A 15 -15.09 -1.49 9.60
CA ALA A 15 -14.75 -1.31 8.19
C ALA A 15 -14.47 -2.66 7.53
N ARG A 16 -15.07 -2.86 6.35
CA ARG A 16 -14.87 -4.05 5.52
C ARG A 16 -13.60 -3.91 4.69
N ASP A 17 -12.89 -5.03 4.51
CA ASP A 17 -11.74 -5.08 3.61
C ASP A 17 -12.20 -4.94 2.14
N PRO A 18 -11.48 -4.16 1.29
CA PRO A 18 -11.90 -3.95 -0.10
C PRO A 18 -11.79 -5.19 -0.98
N GLU A 19 -10.90 -6.13 -0.65
CA GLU A 19 -10.70 -7.37 -1.41
C GLU A 19 -11.50 -8.52 -0.78
N GLN A 20 -11.38 -8.69 0.53
CA GLN A 20 -12.10 -9.71 1.31
C GLN A 20 -13.32 -9.08 1.98
N THR A 21 -14.36 -8.80 1.20
CA THR A 21 -15.55 -8.03 1.65
C THR A 21 -16.31 -8.62 2.84
N ASN A 22 -16.13 -9.92 3.13
CA ASN A 22 -16.69 -10.58 4.31
C ASN A 22 -15.86 -10.37 5.59
N GLU A 23 -14.63 -9.88 5.47
CA GLU A 23 -13.72 -9.63 6.59
C GLU A 23 -13.80 -8.18 7.07
N GLU A 24 -13.60 -8.00 8.37
CA GLU A 24 -13.55 -6.70 9.04
C GLU A 24 -12.13 -6.36 9.49
N GLY A 25 -11.86 -5.07 9.70
CA GLY A 25 -10.63 -4.62 10.35
C GLY A 25 -10.46 -5.18 11.77
N ARG A 26 -9.27 -5.00 12.34
CA ARG A 26 -8.93 -5.53 13.68
C ARG A 26 -8.76 -4.45 14.74
N ARG A 27 -8.80 -3.17 14.38
CA ARG A 27 -8.61 -2.10 15.36
C ARG A 27 -9.87 -1.88 16.21
N LEU A 28 -9.68 -1.80 17.52
CA LEU A 28 -10.74 -1.58 18.51
C LEU A 28 -10.93 -0.10 18.90
N ASP A 29 -10.05 0.78 18.44
CA ASP A 29 -10.08 2.21 18.75
C ASP A 29 -10.91 3.04 17.76
N GLY A 30 -11.61 2.38 16.83
CA GLY A 30 -12.47 3.02 15.84
C GLY A 30 -11.71 3.80 14.75
N ARG A 31 -10.38 3.76 14.74
CA ARG A 31 -9.58 4.55 13.79
C ARG A 31 -9.33 3.81 12.49
N ASN A 32 -9.46 4.52 11.38
CA ASN A 32 -8.90 4.11 10.10
C ASN A 32 -7.53 4.80 9.90
N LEU A 33 -6.47 4.01 10.03
CA LEU A 33 -5.10 4.54 9.92
C LEU A 33 -4.71 4.91 8.50
N ILE A 34 -5.35 4.34 7.48
CA ILE A 34 -5.12 4.73 6.08
C ILE A 34 -5.57 6.18 5.90
N ASP A 35 -6.77 6.49 6.39
CA ASP A 35 -7.31 7.84 6.33
C ASP A 35 -6.50 8.82 7.19
N ASP A 36 -6.08 8.40 8.39
CA ASP A 36 -5.20 9.21 9.24
C ASP A 36 -3.89 9.56 8.52
N TRP A 37 -3.27 8.57 7.87
CA TRP A 37 -2.04 8.75 7.12
C TRP A 37 -2.25 9.72 5.95
N LEU A 38 -3.29 9.53 5.13
CA LEU A 38 -3.62 10.42 4.01
C LEU A 38 -3.90 11.85 4.49
N ARG A 39 -4.65 12.02 5.59
CA ARG A 39 -4.92 13.32 6.21
C ARG A 39 -3.64 14.01 6.67
N ASP A 40 -2.70 13.28 7.27
CA ASP A 40 -1.39 13.82 7.66
C ASP A 40 -0.60 14.32 6.46
N LYS A 41 -0.51 13.52 5.38
CA LYS A 41 0.24 13.91 4.18
C LYS A 41 -0.37 15.13 3.51
N LYS A 42 -1.70 15.18 3.40
CA LYS A 42 -2.42 16.34 2.88
C LYS A 42 -2.14 17.60 3.71
N ARG A 43 -2.20 17.52 5.05
CA ARG A 43 -1.88 18.64 5.95
C ARG A 43 -0.46 19.18 5.77
N ARG A 44 0.48 18.31 5.39
CA ARG A 44 1.88 18.67 5.16
C ARG A 44 2.19 19.10 3.72
N GLY A 45 1.18 19.15 2.84
CA GLY A 45 1.37 19.46 1.42
C GLY A 45 2.15 18.40 0.63
N VAL A 46 2.20 17.16 1.12
CA VAL A 46 2.92 16.04 0.51
C VAL A 46 1.98 15.29 -0.42
N LYS A 47 2.39 15.05 -1.68
CA LYS A 47 1.59 14.24 -2.62
C LYS A 47 1.69 12.78 -2.22
N ALA A 48 0.60 12.25 -1.67
CA ALA A 48 0.56 10.89 -1.18
C ALA A 48 -0.57 10.09 -1.82
N GLU A 49 -0.32 8.82 -2.03
CA GLU A 49 -1.25 7.90 -2.67
C GLU A 49 -1.33 6.60 -1.87
N TYR A 50 -2.55 6.08 -1.77
CA TYR A 50 -2.85 4.77 -1.17
C TYR A 50 -3.37 3.84 -2.27
N VAL A 51 -2.79 2.64 -2.35
CA VAL A 51 -3.19 1.60 -3.29
C VAL A 51 -3.32 0.26 -2.58
N TRP A 52 -4.17 -0.63 -3.10
CA TRP A 52 -4.42 -1.93 -2.47
C TRP A 52 -4.52 -3.11 -3.43
N ASN A 53 -4.37 -2.90 -4.74
CA ASN A 53 -4.24 -3.97 -5.72
C ASN A 53 -3.16 -3.64 -6.76
N LYS A 54 -2.80 -4.63 -7.57
CA LYS A 54 -1.77 -4.51 -8.61
C LYS A 54 -2.11 -3.42 -9.62
N GLY A 55 -3.36 -3.37 -10.11
CA GLY A 55 -3.78 -2.41 -11.12
C GLY A 55 -3.58 -0.98 -10.64
N GLN A 56 -3.98 -0.67 -9.40
CA GLN A 56 -3.74 0.64 -8.80
C GLN A 56 -2.25 0.95 -8.68
N LEU A 57 -1.43 -0.01 -8.25
CA LEU A 57 0.03 0.17 -8.16
C LEU A 57 0.64 0.54 -9.52
N GLU A 58 0.21 -0.11 -10.60
CA GLU A 58 0.68 0.16 -11.97
C GLU A 58 0.28 1.55 -12.48
N HIS A 59 -0.84 2.09 -12.00
CA HIS A 59 -1.32 3.42 -12.38
C HIS A 59 -0.71 4.56 -11.56
N VAL A 60 0.06 4.26 -10.51
CA VAL A 60 0.74 5.28 -9.70
C VAL A 60 1.71 6.08 -10.56
N ASN A 61 1.55 7.40 -10.57
CA ASN A 61 2.51 8.29 -11.20
C ASN A 61 3.74 8.47 -10.30
N THR A 62 4.70 7.56 -10.43
CA THR A 62 5.93 7.52 -9.62
C THR A 62 6.78 8.80 -9.74
N ARG A 63 6.64 9.56 -10.83
CA ARG A 63 7.34 10.84 -11.03
C ARG A 63 6.81 11.92 -10.09
N THR A 64 5.51 11.93 -9.79
CA THR A 64 4.86 13.03 -9.05
C THR A 64 4.51 12.68 -7.61
N VAL A 65 4.35 11.39 -7.27
CA VAL A 65 4.02 10.97 -5.89
C VAL A 65 5.23 11.09 -4.96
N ASP A 66 5.08 11.72 -3.81
CA ASP A 66 6.16 11.86 -2.82
C ASP A 66 6.17 10.69 -1.83
N GLN A 67 4.99 10.19 -1.45
CA GLN A 67 4.85 9.04 -0.56
C GLN A 67 3.79 8.08 -1.05
N LEU A 68 4.13 6.80 -1.08
CA LEU A 68 3.24 5.71 -1.49
C LEU A 68 3.04 4.75 -0.33
N LEU A 69 1.78 4.44 -0.03
CA LEU A 69 1.34 3.37 0.86
C LEU A 69 0.58 2.32 0.04
N GLY A 70 1.12 1.11 -0.06
CA GLY A 70 0.52 -0.03 -0.75
C GLY A 70 0.24 -1.14 0.24
N LEU A 71 -1.04 -1.50 0.42
CA LEU A 71 -1.44 -2.61 1.30
C LEU A 71 -2.27 -3.60 0.49
N PHE A 72 -1.64 -4.66 0.01
CA PHE A 72 -2.16 -5.54 -1.05
C PHE A 72 -2.96 -6.74 -0.56
N ALA A 73 -2.78 -7.14 0.70
CA ALA A 73 -3.53 -8.24 1.29
C ALA A 73 -4.11 -7.89 2.67
N TYR A 74 -5.17 -8.60 3.07
CA TYR A 74 -5.80 -8.48 4.39
C TYR A 74 -4.80 -8.77 5.52
N SER A 75 -3.97 -9.81 5.37
CA SER A 75 -2.91 -10.23 6.31
C SER A 75 -1.56 -10.33 5.62
N HIS A 76 -0.99 -11.53 5.45
CA HIS A 76 0.20 -11.71 4.62
C HIS A 76 -0.21 -11.66 3.14
N MET A 77 0.71 -11.26 2.28
CA MET A 77 0.52 -11.43 0.84
C MET A 77 0.58 -12.92 0.49
N GLU A 78 -0.11 -13.31 -0.57
CA GLU A 78 -0.12 -14.69 -1.04
C GLU A 78 1.28 -15.14 -1.47
N PHE A 79 1.53 -16.46 -1.40
CA PHE A 79 2.74 -17.03 -1.98
C PHE A 79 2.76 -16.78 -3.49
N GLU A 80 3.95 -16.61 -4.07
CA GLU A 80 4.08 -16.30 -5.51
C GLU A 80 3.41 -17.35 -6.41
N ALA A 81 3.37 -18.62 -5.98
CA ALA A 81 2.73 -19.70 -6.73
C ALA A 81 1.20 -19.59 -6.77
N ASP A 82 0.60 -19.01 -5.73
CA ASP A 82 -0.86 -18.90 -5.55
C ASP A 82 -1.38 -17.47 -5.86
N ARG A 83 -0.46 -16.52 -6.04
CA ARG A 83 -0.74 -15.12 -6.31
C ARG A 83 -1.60 -14.95 -7.56
N ASN A 84 -2.68 -14.19 -7.45
CA ASN A 84 -3.41 -13.69 -8.62
C ASN A 84 -2.62 -12.51 -9.24
N PRO A 85 -2.05 -12.65 -10.46
CA PRO A 85 -1.24 -11.60 -11.06
C PRO A 85 -2.05 -10.57 -11.87
N GLY A 86 -3.38 -10.70 -11.87
CA GLY A 86 -4.30 -9.80 -12.57
C GLY A 86 -4.43 -8.43 -11.88
N PRO A 87 -5.11 -7.46 -12.53
CA PRO A 87 -5.23 -6.09 -12.01
C PRO A 87 -5.89 -5.99 -10.63
N GLU A 88 -6.87 -6.85 -10.35
CA GLU A 88 -7.55 -6.91 -9.05
C GLU A 88 -6.81 -7.77 -8.00
N GLY A 89 -5.70 -8.39 -8.39
CA GLY A 89 -4.88 -9.21 -7.50
C GLY A 89 -3.67 -8.47 -6.93
N ASP A 90 -2.63 -9.24 -6.63
CA ASP A 90 -1.45 -8.80 -5.89
C ASP A 90 -0.26 -8.52 -6.82
N PRO A 91 0.52 -7.45 -6.56
CA PRO A 91 1.81 -7.27 -7.22
C PRO A 91 2.85 -8.26 -6.67
N SER A 92 3.76 -8.71 -7.52
CA SER A 92 4.96 -9.46 -7.13
C SER A 92 5.93 -8.59 -6.33
N LEU A 93 6.84 -9.24 -5.58
CA LEU A 93 7.93 -8.55 -4.89
C LEU A 93 8.81 -7.72 -5.84
N ALA A 94 9.00 -8.20 -7.07
CA ALA A 94 9.73 -7.48 -8.11
C ALA A 94 8.99 -6.22 -8.59
N GLU A 95 7.67 -6.29 -8.80
CA GLU A 95 6.84 -5.14 -9.17
C GLU A 95 6.80 -4.08 -8.06
N MET A 96 6.65 -4.50 -6.80
CA MET A 96 6.72 -3.61 -5.64
C MET A 96 8.09 -2.93 -5.54
N THR A 97 9.18 -3.69 -5.68
CA THR A 97 10.55 -3.17 -5.62
C THR A 97 10.82 -2.14 -6.72
N ARG A 98 10.45 -2.44 -7.98
CA ARG A 98 10.60 -1.50 -9.10
C ARG A 98 9.85 -0.19 -8.85
N THR A 99 8.61 -0.28 -8.37
CA THR A 99 7.80 0.90 -8.06
C THR A 99 8.41 1.72 -6.92
N ALA A 100 8.87 1.06 -5.84
CA ALA A 100 9.55 1.72 -4.74
C ALA A 100 10.81 2.46 -5.20
N LEU A 101 11.65 1.81 -6.03
CA LEU A 101 12.85 2.43 -6.59
C LEU A 101 12.50 3.65 -7.45
N HIS A 102 11.49 3.58 -8.32
CA HIS A 102 11.08 4.74 -9.12
C HIS A 102 10.64 5.94 -8.28
N VAL A 103 10.00 5.72 -7.14
CA VAL A 103 9.63 6.79 -6.21
C VAL A 103 10.86 7.34 -5.47
N MET A 104 11.73 6.46 -4.98
CA MET A 104 12.82 6.85 -4.07
C MET A 104 14.06 7.40 -4.78
N LEU A 105 14.34 6.99 -6.02
CA LEU A 105 15.45 7.49 -6.83
C LEU A 105 15.38 8.99 -7.12
N LYS A 106 14.22 9.62 -6.92
CA LYS A 106 14.04 11.07 -7.06
C LYS A 106 14.79 11.88 -6.00
N ASN A 107 15.19 11.27 -4.88
CA ASN A 107 15.93 11.96 -3.83
C ASN A 107 17.44 11.92 -4.12
N PRO A 108 18.08 13.05 -4.46
CA PRO A 108 19.52 13.08 -4.79
C PRO A 108 20.43 12.79 -3.60
N ARG A 109 19.90 12.84 -2.37
CA ARG A 109 20.65 12.49 -1.15
C ARG A 109 20.71 10.97 -0.89
N GLY A 110 20.19 10.16 -1.82
CA GLY A 110 20.08 8.73 -1.68
C GLY A 110 18.87 8.28 -0.87
N PHE A 111 18.78 6.98 -0.64
CA PHE A 111 17.70 6.34 0.07
C PHE A 111 18.16 5.05 0.75
N PHE A 112 17.37 4.60 1.72
CA PHE A 112 17.45 3.25 2.28
C PHE A 112 16.17 2.51 1.89
N LEU A 113 16.31 1.28 1.39
CA LEU A 113 15.19 0.41 1.02
C LEU A 113 15.40 -0.96 1.65
N PHE A 114 14.41 -1.41 2.40
CA PHE A 114 14.33 -2.76 2.95
C PHE A 114 13.32 -3.56 2.14
N ILE A 115 13.68 -4.80 1.79
CA ILE A 115 12.89 -5.71 0.97
C ILE A 115 12.93 -7.07 1.69
N GLU A 116 11.75 -7.62 1.95
CA GLU A 116 11.51 -8.92 2.58
C GLU A 116 10.49 -9.70 1.75
#